data_AF-A0A2M7FAV6-F1
#
_entry.id   AF-A0A2M7FAV6-F1
#
_cell.length_a   1.000
_cell.length_b   1.000
_cell.length_c   1.000
_cell.angle_alpha   90.00
_cell.angle_beta   90.00
_cell.angle_gamma   90.00
#
_symmetry.space_group_name_H-M   'P 1'
#
loop_
_entity.id
_entity.type
_entity.pdbx_description
1 polymer ?
#
loop_
_entity_poly.entity_id
_entity_poly.type
_entity_poly.pdbx_seq_one_letter_code
_entity_poly.pdbx_strand_id
1 'polypeptide(L)' 'FSPEHHGKVEVIFSAHALPQKMIDQGDPYLSEIQKTIQGVVQRVGPVFHHLAFQSRSGPVRWMKPGTDEVTRDLAA' A
#
# COMPACT_ATOMS: atom_id res chain seq x y z
N PHE A 1 -9.44 -18.05 7.01
CA PHE A 1 -10.46 -17.99 5.95
C PHE A 1 -10.60 -19.38 5.37
N SER A 2 -11.83 -19.82 5.18
CA SER A 2 -12.09 -21.07 4.47
C SER A 2 -11.80 -20.89 2.96
N PRO A 3 -11.43 -21.97 2.24
CA PRO A 3 -10.94 -21.88 0.85
C PRO A 3 -11.86 -21.10 -0.10
N GLU A 4 -13.17 -21.11 0.15
CA GLU A 4 -14.19 -20.37 -0.60
C GLU A 4 -14.05 -18.83 -0.54
N HIS A 5 -13.27 -18.30 0.41
CA HIS A 5 -13.02 -16.87 0.55
C HIS A 5 -11.74 -16.40 -0.16
N HIS A 6 -10.86 -17.32 -0.58
CA HIS A 6 -9.54 -16.94 -1.13
C HIS A 6 -9.61 -16.08 -2.41
N GLY A 7 -10.71 -16.14 -3.16
CA GLY A 7 -10.96 -15.28 -4.34
C GLY A 7 -11.71 -13.98 -4.05
N LYS A 8 -12.02 -13.69 -2.78
CA LYS A 8 -12.80 -12.50 -2.35
C LYS A 8 -12.03 -11.60 -1.39
N VAL A 9 -10.76 -11.92 -1.11
CA VAL A 9 -9.93 -11.17 -0.18
C VAL A 9 -9.14 -10.12 -0.95
N GLU A 10 -9.32 -8.87 -0.58
CA GLU A 10 -8.48 -7.76 -1.01
C GLU A 10 -7.22 -7.66 -0.14
N VAL A 11 -6.05 -7.59 -0.76
CA VAL A 11 -4.77 -7.42 -0.05
C VAL A 11 -4.32 -5.97 -0.17
N ILE A 12 -4.17 -5.28 0.96
CA ILE A 12 -3.61 -3.92 1.01
C ILE A 12 -2.24 -3.96 1.71
N PHE A 13 -1.18 -3.70 0.96
CA PHE A 13 0.13 -3.40 1.53
C PHE A 13 0.10 -1.96 2.07
N SER A 14 0.08 -1.83 3.39
CA SER A 14 0.02 -0.53 4.07
C SER A 14 1.39 -0.13 4.61
N ALA A 15 2.04 0.85 3.96
CA ALA A 15 3.35 1.38 4.36
C ALA A 15 3.20 2.72 5.11
N HIS A 16 4.18 3.11 5.93
CA HIS A 16 4.12 4.41 6.63
C HIS A 16 4.33 5.54 5.62
N ALA A 17 3.48 6.58 5.65
CA ALA A 17 3.60 7.69 4.71
C ALA A 17 4.83 8.55 5.02
N LEU A 18 5.46 9.09 3.97
CA LEU A 18 6.37 10.22 4.07
C LEU A 18 5.69 11.48 3.52
N PRO A 19 6.14 12.70 3.90
CA PRO A 19 5.77 13.91 3.18
C PRO A 19 6.15 13.77 1.70
N GLN A 20 5.22 14.08 0.80
CA GLN A 20 5.39 13.94 -0.65
C GLN A 20 6.66 14.64 -1.15
N LYS A 21 7.01 15.78 -0.54
CA LYS A 21 8.23 16.53 -0.86
C LYS A 21 9.51 15.69 -0.77
N MET A 22 9.61 14.75 0.18
CA MET A 22 10.80 13.90 0.30
C MET A 22 10.93 12.95 -0.88
N ILE A 23 9.81 12.35 -1.30
CA ILE A 23 9.76 11.49 -2.48
C ILE A 23 10.09 12.29 -3.75
N ASP A 24 9.52 13.49 -3.88
CA ASP A 24 9.78 14.39 -5.01
C ASP A 24 11.27 14.83 -5.07
N GLN A 25 11.95 14.82 -3.92
CA GLN A 25 13.38 15.10 -3.79
C GLN A 25 14.29 13.89 -4.05
N GLY A 26 13.72 12.74 -4.39
CA GLY A 26 14.46 11.54 -4.78
C GLY A 26 14.68 10.52 -3.66
N ASP A 27 13.95 10.62 -2.56
CA ASP A 27 13.97 9.58 -1.53
C ASP A 27 13.55 8.21 -2.13
N PRO A 28 14.36 7.15 -1.97
CA PRO A 28 14.13 5.86 -2.62
C PRO A 28 12.98 5.04 -2.01
N TYR A 29 12.40 5.48 -0.89
CA TYR A 29 11.45 4.73 -0.08
C TYR A 29 10.34 4.05 -0.90
N LEU A 30 9.69 4.77 -1.81
CA LEU A 30 8.61 4.20 -2.64
C LEU A 30 9.09 3.02 -3.49
N SER A 31 10.26 3.17 -4.12
CA SER A 31 10.83 2.13 -4.97
C SER A 31 11.25 0.90 -4.19
N GLU A 32 11.73 1.08 -2.95
CA GLU A 32 12.10 -0.02 -2.06
C GLU A 32 10.88 -0.78 -1.56
N ILE A 33 9.80 -0.08 -1.19
CA ILE A 33 8.51 -0.70 -0.85
C ILE A 33 7.97 -1.52 -2.02
N GLN A 34 8.02 -0.98 -3.25
CA GLN A 34 7.60 -1.72 -4.44
C GLN A 34 8.42 -2.99 -4.68
N LYS A 35 9.74 -2.94 -4.46
CA LYS A 35 10.61 -4.13 -4.54
C LYS A 35 10.25 -5.17 -3.48
N THR A 36 9.94 -4.74 -2.24
CA THR A 36 9.48 -5.65 -1.19
C THR A 36 8.17 -6.33 -1.58
N ILE A 37 7.20 -5.57 -2.08
CA ILE A 37 5.90 -6.12 -2.54
C ILE A 37 6.14 -7.13 -3.66
N GLN A 38 6.97 -6.80 -4.64
CA GLN A 38 7.32 -7.71 -5.73
C GLN A 38 7.90 -9.02 -5.20
N GLY A 39 8.83 -8.96 -4.24
CA GLY A 39 9.43 -10.15 -3.63
C GLY A 39 8.42 -11.01 -2.86
N VAL A 40 7.47 -10.38 -2.15
CA VAL A 40 6.37 -11.08 -1.48
C VAL A 40 5.48 -11.81 -2.48
N VAL A 41 5.01 -11.10 -3.52
CA VAL A 41 4.13 -11.65 -4.56
C VAL A 41 4.82 -12.79 -5.32
N GLN A 42 6.11 -12.68 -5.61
CA GLN A 42 6.88 -13.77 -6.22
C GLN A 42 6.95 -15.03 -5.33
N ARG A 43 7.01 -14.86 -4.01
CA ARG A 43 7.14 -15.97 -3.04
C ARG A 43 5.81 -16.66 -2.78
N VAL A 44 4.74 -15.89 -2.63
CA VAL A 44 3.41 -16.39 -2.19
C VAL A 44 2.47 -16.71 -3.36
N GLY A 45 2.85 -16.31 -4.58
CA GLY A 45 2.04 -16.41 -5.78
C GLY A 45 1.40 -15.06 -6.14
N PRO A 46 0.99 -14.89 -7.42
CA PRO A 46 0.34 -13.68 -7.89
C PRO A 46 -0.95 -13.45 -7.11
N VAL A 47 -0.99 -12.36 -6.35
CA VAL A 47 -2.18 -11.89 -5.63
C VAL A 47 -2.56 -10.52 -6.16
N PHE A 48 -3.85 -10.30 -6.36
CA PHE A 48 -4.36 -8.95 -6.56
C PHE A 48 -4.13 -8.15 -5.28
N HIS A 49 -3.54 -6.97 -5.40
CA HIS A 49 -3.14 -6.18 -4.25
C HIS A 49 -3.09 -4.70 -4.56
N HIS A 50 -3.14 -3.91 -3.48
CA HIS A 50 -3.05 -2.45 -3.49
C HIS A 50 -1.89 -2.01 -2.61
N LEU A 51 -1.30 -0.85 -2.94
CA LEU A 51 -0.36 -0.16 -2.07
C LEU A 51 -1.03 1.11 -1.55
N ALA A 52 -1.01 1.29 -0.23
CA ALA A 52 -1.54 2.46 0.44
C ALA A 52 -0.61 2.94 1.57
N PHE A 53 -0.81 4.19 2.00
CA PHE A 53 0.06 4.84 2.98
C PHE A 53 -0.71 5.27 4.24
N GLN A 54 -0.21 4.86 5.41
CA GLN A 54 -0.83 5.10 6.72
C GLN A 54 -0.10 6.18 7.52
N SER A 55 -0.69 6.56 8.66
CA SER A 55 -0.07 7.42 9.68
C SER A 55 0.30 8.84 9.23
N ARG A 56 -0.50 9.39 8.30
CA ARG A 56 -0.41 10.80 7.87
C ARG A 56 -0.85 11.73 9.00
N SER A 57 -0.06 12.75 9.33
CA SER A 57 -0.38 13.70 10.42
C SER A 57 0.01 15.15 10.08
N GLY A 58 -0.71 16.14 10.61
CA GLY A 58 -0.39 17.56 10.37
C GLY A 58 -0.61 18.05 8.92
N PRO A 59 -0.39 19.36 8.68
CA PRO A 59 -0.85 20.05 7.48
C PRO A 59 0.19 20.05 6.34
N VAL A 60 0.62 18.87 5.90
CA VAL A 60 1.51 18.73 4.73
C VAL A 60 0.91 17.82 3.68
N ARG A 61 1.42 17.90 2.44
CA ARG A 61 1.07 16.92 1.40
C ARG A 61 1.78 15.61 1.70
N TRP A 62 1.00 14.57 1.96
CA TRP A 62 1.47 13.21 2.17
C TRP A 62 1.38 12.37 0.89
N MET A 63 2.11 11.26 0.86
CA MET A 63 1.92 10.20 -0.13
C MET A 63 0.45 9.70 -0.14
N LYS A 64 0.01 9.22 -1.30
CA LYS A 64 -1.34 8.73 -1.58
C LYS A 64 -1.30 7.42 -2.38
N PRO A 65 -2.36 6.58 -2.32
CA PRO A 65 -3.59 6.77 -1.55
C PRO A 65 -3.41 6.46 -0.07
N GLY A 66 -4.28 7.00 0.78
CA GLY A 66 -4.32 6.66 2.21
C GLY A 66 -4.85 5.26 2.46
N THR A 67 -4.32 4.52 3.44
CA THR A 67 -4.84 3.18 3.77
C THR A 67 -6.31 3.21 4.14
N ASP A 68 -6.75 4.25 4.84
CA ASP A 68 -8.16 4.45 5.20
C ASP A 68 -9.04 4.78 3.99
N GLU A 69 -8.52 5.49 3.00
CA GLU A 69 -9.20 5.79 1.73
C GLU A 69 -9.39 4.50 0.93
N VAL A 70 -8.32 3.75 0.68
CA VAL A 70 -8.38 2.48 -0.06
C VAL A 70 -9.29 1.48 0.63
N THR A 71 -9.26 1.40 1.96
CA THR A 71 -10.14 0.51 2.72
C THR A 71 -11.62 0.87 2.53
N ARG A 72 -11.97 2.16 2.51
CA ARG A 72 -13.35 2.59 2.26
C ARG A 72 -13.78 2.32 0.82
N ASP A 73 -12.89 2.57 -0.14
CA ASP A 73 -13.19 2.37 -1.56
C ASP A 73 -13.40 0.88 -1.91
N LEU A 74 -12.65 -0.03 -1.27
CA LEU A 74 -12.79 -1.47 -1.48
C LEU A 74 -13.94 -2.11 -0.69
N ALA A 75 -14.47 -1.42 0.32
CA ALA A 75 -15.62 -1.88 1.10
C ALA A 75 -16.98 -1.55 0.44
N ALA A 76 -16.98 -0.72 -0.60
CA ALA A 76 -18.17 -0.31 -1.36
C ALA A 76 -18.62 -1.39 -2.35
#